data_AF-W2MZJ4-F1
#
_entry.id   AF-W2MZJ4-F1
#
_cell.length_a   1.000
_cell.length_b   1.000
_cell.length_c   1.000
_cell.angle_alpha   90.00
_cell.angle_beta   90.00
_cell.angle_gamma   90.00
#
_symmetry.space_group_name_H-M   'P 1'
#
loop_
_entity.id
_entity.type
_entity.pdbx_description
1 polymer ?
#
loop_
_entity_poly.entity_id
_entity_poly.type
_entity_poly.pdbx_seq_one_letter_code
_entity_poly.pdbx_strand_id
1 'polypeptide(L)'
;AAENGHSPREMMSQAYTMELEEEGSLFKVQFRYAGRRIVDNERQVFVVSGQGQLLDAFGAVVSGVHSQEKHWLVLSELSPGVTMLKDCMSMYVHFDCELPNRQQFVDRTCEILSKVKRMGFEAVLQGVEQSLLVNREL
;
A
#
# COMPACT_ATOMS: atom_id res chain seq x y z
N ALA A 1 13.51 27.80 27.92
CA ALA A 1 13.39 26.37 27.61
C ALA A 1 12.23 26.20 26.65
N ALA A 2 12.53 25.95 25.38
CA ALA A 2 11.56 25.57 24.35
C ALA A 2 12.36 24.78 23.30
N GLU A 3 12.62 23.51 23.59
CA GLU A 3 13.13 22.59 22.58
C GLU A 3 11.97 22.26 21.65
N ASN A 4 11.89 22.99 20.54
CA ASN A 4 11.07 22.60 19.39
C ASN A 4 11.70 21.35 18.77
N GLY A 5 11.44 20.19 19.38
CA GLY A 5 11.75 18.87 18.84
C GLY A 5 10.87 18.61 17.61
N HIS A 6 11.25 19.17 16.46
CA HIS A 6 10.70 18.74 15.19
C HIS A 6 11.39 17.43 14.82
N SER A 7 10.72 16.31 15.07
CA SER A 7 11.08 15.02 14.46
C SER A 7 11.27 15.17 12.94
N PRO A 8 12.26 14.50 12.33
CA PRO A 8 12.43 14.50 10.89
C PRO A 8 11.14 14.05 10.20
N ARG A 9 10.61 14.89 9.31
CA ARG A 9 9.44 14.58 8.48
C ARG A 9 9.93 14.28 7.08
N GLU A 10 10.05 13.00 6.75
CA GLU A 10 10.36 12.57 5.38
C GLU A 10 9.06 12.48 4.59
N MET A 11 8.97 13.24 3.50
CA MET A 11 7.84 13.21 2.58
C MET A 11 8.20 12.33 1.39
N MET A 12 7.31 11.41 1.04
CA MET A 12 7.49 10.46 -0.06
C MET A 12 6.41 10.69 -1.10
N SER A 13 6.77 10.65 -2.37
CA SER A 13 5.82 10.69 -3.48
C SER A 13 6.30 9.75 -4.56
N GLN A 14 5.42 8.88 -5.05
CA GLN A 14 5.75 7.88 -6.05
C GLN A 14 4.57 7.69 -6.99
N ALA A 15 4.85 7.63 -8.29
CA ALA A 15 3.90 7.18 -9.29
C ALA A 15 4.51 6.00 -10.04
N TYR A 16 3.75 4.94 -10.22
CA TYR A 16 4.19 3.78 -10.97
C TYR A 16 2.99 3.09 -11.62
N THR A 17 3.28 2.32 -12.66
CA THR A 17 2.29 1.47 -13.32
C THR A 17 2.59 0.03 -12.95
N MET A 18 1.58 -0.65 -12.42
CA MET A 18 1.61 -2.08 -12.19
C MET A 18 1.01 -2.80 -13.38
N GLU A 19 1.72 -3.80 -13.87
CA GLU A 19 1.27 -4.71 -14.91
C GLU A 19 1.36 -6.13 -14.33
N LEU A 20 0.26 -6.85 -14.36
CA LEU A 20 0.15 -8.22 -13.90
C LEU A 20 -0.56 -9.03 -15.00
N GLU A 21 0.00 -10.17 -15.35
CA GLU A 21 -0.70 -11.13 -16.20
C GLU A 21 -1.45 -12.12 -15.29
N GLU A 22 -2.77 -12.16 -15.40
CA GLU A 22 -3.62 -13.10 -14.65
C GLU A 22 -4.52 -13.85 -15.64
N GLU A 23 -4.46 -15.18 -15.62
CA GLU A 23 -5.22 -16.06 -16.52
C GLU A 23 -5.09 -15.68 -18.02
N GLY A 24 -3.88 -15.32 -18.45
CA GLY A 24 -3.58 -14.96 -19.84
C GLY A 24 -4.14 -13.59 -20.27
N SER A 25 -4.63 -12.78 -19.33
CA SER A 25 -5.08 -11.42 -19.58
C SER A 25 -4.22 -10.41 -18.82
N LEU A 26 -3.88 -9.31 -19.48
CA LEU A 26 -3.18 -8.20 -18.83
C LEU A 26 -4.14 -7.45 -17.90
N PHE A 27 -3.68 -7.24 -16.67
CA PHE A 27 -4.26 -6.36 -15.67
C PHE A 27 -3.30 -5.21 -15.40
N LYS A 28 -3.71 -3.99 -15.72
CA LYS A 28 -2.86 -2.80 -15.68
C LYS A 28 -3.47 -1.71 -14.84
N VAL A 29 -2.78 -1.30 -13.78
CA VAL A 29 -3.22 -0.22 -12.89
C VAL A 29 -2.13 0.82 -12.76
N GLN A 30 -2.48 2.07 -13.00
CA GLN A 30 -1.61 3.20 -12.68
C GLN A 30 -1.88 3.66 -11.26
N PHE A 31 -0.85 3.66 -10.42
CA PHE A 31 -0.92 4.14 -9.05
C PHE A 31 -0.15 5.44 -8.86
N ARG A 32 -0.67 6.28 -7.97
CA ARG A 32 -0.01 7.46 -7.42
C ARG A 32 -0.13 7.42 -5.91
N TYR A 33 1.00 7.43 -5.22
CA TYR A 33 1.08 7.45 -3.78
C TYR A 33 1.79 8.70 -3.30
N ALA A 34 1.30 9.21 -2.17
CA ALA A 34 2.00 10.19 -1.36
C ALA A 34 2.02 9.67 0.07
N GLY A 35 3.12 9.90 0.77
CA GLY A 35 3.29 9.41 2.12
C GLY A 35 4.17 10.31 2.97
N ARG A 36 4.12 10.03 4.26
CA ARG A 36 4.98 10.66 5.25
C ARG A 36 5.45 9.62 6.25
N ARG A 37 6.71 9.74 6.64
CA ARG A 37 7.26 9.05 7.81
C ARG A 37 7.34 10.02 8.98
N ILE A 38 6.93 9.54 10.14
CA ILE A 38 7.01 10.25 11.41
C ILE A 38 7.75 9.34 12.37
N VAL A 39 8.87 9.80 12.90
CA VAL A 39 9.65 9.08 13.90
C VAL A 39 9.57 9.85 15.21
N ASP A 40 9.13 9.20 16.27
CA ASP A 40 9.30 9.71 17.64
C ASP A 40 10.13 8.72 18.47
N ASN A 41 10.33 9.01 19.76
CA ASN A 41 11.24 8.24 20.61
C ASN A 41 10.84 6.77 20.78
N GLU A 42 9.55 6.43 20.64
CA GLU A 42 9.02 5.09 20.96
C GLU A 42 8.32 4.42 19.77
N ARG A 43 8.04 5.16 18.69
CA ARG A 43 7.38 4.62 17.50
C ARG A 43 7.79 5.29 16.19
N GLN A 44 7.62 4.53 15.12
CA GLN A 44 7.70 5.01 13.76
C GLN A 44 6.33 4.81 13.09
N VAL A 45 5.80 5.86 12.48
CA VAL A 45 4.52 5.85 11.78
C VAL A 45 4.74 6.22 10.33
N PHE A 46 4.29 5.35 9.42
CA PHE A 46 4.18 5.62 8.00
C PHE A 46 2.71 5.82 7.68
N VAL A 47 2.39 6.96 7.08
CA VAL A 47 1.04 7.26 6.59
C VAL A 47 1.14 7.44 5.10
N VAL A 48 0.42 6.61 4.35
CA VAL A 48 0.42 6.61 2.89
C VAL A 48 -1.02 6.78 2.40
N SER A 49 -1.19 7.63 1.39
CA SER A 49 -2.45 7.76 0.64
C SER A 49 -2.17 7.43 -0.81
N GLY A 50 -3.05 6.64 -1.41
CA GLY A 50 -2.94 6.19 -2.78
C GLY A 50 -4.17 6.54 -3.61
N GLN A 51 -3.95 6.75 -4.90
CA GLN A 51 -4.97 6.74 -5.93
C GLN A 51 -4.57 5.76 -7.03
N GLY A 52 -5.52 4.97 -7.50
CA GLY A 52 -5.34 4.03 -8.60
C GLY A 52 -6.33 4.29 -9.73
N GLN A 53 -5.89 4.05 -10.96
CA GLN A 53 -6.75 3.97 -12.12
C GLN A 53 -6.46 2.68 -12.88
N LEU A 54 -7.49 1.87 -13.05
CA LEU A 54 -7.41 0.68 -13.90
C LEU A 54 -7.43 1.12 -15.36
N LEU A 55 -6.48 0.61 -16.14
CA LEU A 55 -6.29 0.93 -17.55
C LEU A 55 -6.68 -0.24 -18.45
N ASP A 56 -6.30 -1.45 -18.05
CA ASP A 56 -6.60 -2.68 -18.77
C ASP A 56 -7.01 -3.77 -17.79
N ALA A 57 -8.05 -4.52 -18.13
CA ALA A 57 -8.44 -5.73 -17.41
C ALA A 57 -9.19 -6.69 -18.33
N PHE A 58 -8.92 -7.98 -18.17
CA PHE A 58 -9.65 -9.07 -18.83
C PHE A 58 -9.71 -8.93 -20.36
N GLY A 59 -8.61 -8.47 -20.97
CA GLY A 59 -8.49 -8.33 -22.43
C GLY A 59 -9.14 -7.07 -23.02
N ALA A 60 -9.60 -6.14 -22.17
CA ALA A 60 -10.18 -4.88 -22.61
C ALA A 60 -9.51 -3.67 -21.94
N VAL A 61 -9.44 -2.56 -22.69
CA VAL A 61 -9.14 -1.24 -22.14
C VAL A 61 -10.35 -0.80 -21.34
N VAL A 62 -10.14 -0.46 -20.07
CA VAL A 62 -11.20 -0.05 -19.14
C VAL A 62 -11.02 1.42 -18.79
N SER A 63 -12.13 2.14 -18.68
CA SER A 63 -12.18 3.49 -18.12
C SER A 63 -13.26 3.56 -17.04
N GLY A 64 -13.14 4.51 -16.11
CA GLY A 64 -14.11 4.68 -15.03
C GLY A 64 -13.92 3.76 -13.83
N VAL A 65 -12.82 2.99 -13.76
CA VAL A 65 -12.50 2.18 -12.56
C VAL A 65 -11.34 2.81 -11.80
N HIS A 66 -11.63 3.28 -10.60
CA HIS A 66 -10.72 4.07 -9.77
C HIS A 66 -10.62 3.51 -8.37
N SER A 67 -9.46 3.65 -7.74
CA SER A 67 -9.29 3.29 -6.34
C SER A 67 -8.70 4.42 -5.51
N GLN A 68 -9.06 4.43 -4.23
CA GLN A 68 -8.50 5.30 -3.22
C GLN A 68 -8.05 4.46 -2.04
N GLU A 69 -6.87 4.76 -1.52
CA GLU A 69 -6.26 3.98 -0.45
C GLU A 69 -5.73 4.89 0.65
N LYS A 70 -5.86 4.41 1.88
CA LYS A 70 -5.17 4.95 3.05
C LYS A 70 -4.53 3.80 3.80
N HIS A 71 -3.25 3.95 4.11
CA HIS A 71 -2.46 2.93 4.77
C HIS A 71 -1.67 3.55 5.91
N TRP A 72 -1.71 2.89 7.07
CA TRP A 72 -1.03 3.27 8.29
C TRP A 72 -0.21 2.09 8.77
N LEU A 73 1.11 2.27 8.79
CA LEU A 73 2.03 1.31 9.39
C LEU A 73 2.63 1.93 10.65
N VAL A 74 2.43 1.31 11.80
CA VAL A 74 2.99 1.73 13.08
C VAL A 74 3.94 0.66 13.59
N LEU A 75 5.20 1.03 13.78
CA LEU A 75 6.21 0.22 14.46
C LEU A 75 6.42 0.81 15.84
N SER A 76 6.28 0.01 16.89
CA SER A 76 6.49 0.44 18.28
C SER A 76 7.34 -0.58 19.01
N GLU A 77 8.30 -0.13 19.82
CA GLU A 77 9.00 -1.02 20.74
C GLU A 77 8.10 -1.31 21.94
N LEU A 78 7.87 -2.60 22.24
CA LEU A 78 7.11 -3.02 23.42
C LEU A 78 8.02 -3.26 24.63
N SER A 79 9.22 -3.76 24.38
CA SER A 79 10.29 -4.02 25.34
C SER A 79 11.61 -4.16 24.58
N PRO A 80 12.77 -4.13 25.25
CA PRO A 80 14.07 -4.25 24.59
C PRO A 80 14.12 -5.43 23.62
N GLY A 81 14.25 -5.13 22.32
CA GLY A 81 14.34 -6.14 21.25
C GLY A 81 13.02 -6.76 20.80
N VAL A 82 11.87 -6.26 21.29
CA VAL A 82 10.52 -6.66 20.87
C VAL A 82 9.81 -5.50 20.20
N THR A 83 9.60 -5.59 18.89
CA THR A 83 8.86 -4.60 18.11
C THR A 83 7.48 -5.13 17.74
N MET A 84 6.45 -4.32 17.97
CA MET A 84 5.11 -4.54 17.46
C MET A 84 4.92 -3.77 16.16
N LEU A 85 4.38 -4.45 15.16
CA LEU A 85 3.93 -3.88 13.90
C LEU A 85 2.39 -3.87 13.88
N LYS A 86 1.80 -2.70 13.67
CA LYS A 86 0.38 -2.53 13.39
C LYS A 86 0.23 -2.02 11.97
N ASP A 87 -0.50 -2.76 11.16
CA ASP A 87 -0.87 -2.35 9.81
C ASP A 87 -2.38 -2.14 9.74
N CYS A 88 -2.79 -0.95 9.29
CA CYS A 88 -4.18 -0.63 9.00
C CYS A 88 -4.28 -0.06 7.58
N MET A 89 -4.88 -0.83 6.69
CA MET A 89 -5.14 -0.44 5.31
C MET A 89 -6.65 -0.36 5.04
N SER A 90 -7.05 0.67 4.32
CA SER A 90 -8.39 0.82 3.77
C SER A 90 -8.29 1.15 2.29
N MET A 91 -9.11 0.50 1.48
CA MET A 91 -9.15 0.73 0.04
C MET A 91 -10.61 0.75 -0.42
N TYR A 92 -10.92 1.74 -1.24
CA TYR A 92 -12.21 1.91 -1.89
C TYR A 92 -12.00 1.79 -3.39
N VAL A 93 -12.88 1.06 -4.07
CA VAL A 93 -12.87 0.92 -5.53
C VAL A 93 -14.21 1.40 -6.07
N HIS A 94 -14.15 2.36 -6.96
CA HIS A 94 -15.29 2.93 -7.68
C HIS A 94 -15.33 2.33 -9.07
N PHE A 95 -16.51 1.85 -9.46
CA PHE A 95 -16.79 1.25 -10.75
C PHE A 95 -17.83 2.10 -11.48
N ASP A 96 -17.34 3.16 -12.11
CA ASP A 96 -18.11 4.15 -12.86
C ASP A 96 -18.09 3.81 -14.36
N CYS A 97 -18.46 2.56 -14.69
CA CYS A 97 -18.55 2.08 -16.06
C CYS A 97 -19.70 1.07 -16.23
N GLU A 98 -20.31 1.08 -17.41
CA GLU A 98 -21.27 0.04 -17.80
C GLU A 98 -20.50 -1.11 -18.46
N LEU A 99 -20.54 -2.28 -17.83
CA LEU A 99 -19.86 -3.48 -18.31
C LEU A 99 -20.85 -4.65 -18.39
N PRO A 100 -20.79 -5.47 -19.46
CA PRO A 100 -21.46 -6.76 -19.46
C PRO A 100 -20.92 -7.61 -18.31
N ASN A 101 -21.80 -8.33 -17.61
CA ASN A 101 -21.45 -9.13 -16.42
C ASN A 101 -20.75 -8.32 -15.31
N ARG A 102 -21.23 -7.09 -15.04
CA ARG A 102 -20.68 -6.14 -14.06
C ARG A 102 -20.23 -6.77 -12.74
N GLN A 103 -21.04 -7.64 -12.11
CA GLN A 103 -20.69 -8.23 -10.82
C GLN A 103 -19.44 -9.11 -10.91
N GLN A 104 -19.34 -9.95 -11.94
CA GLN A 104 -18.17 -10.81 -12.14
C GLN A 104 -16.90 -9.97 -12.38
N PHE A 105 -17.01 -8.88 -13.13
CA PHE A 105 -15.91 -7.94 -13.32
C PHE A 105 -15.46 -7.31 -12.00
N VAL A 106 -16.42 -6.85 -11.18
CA VAL A 106 -16.17 -6.26 -9.86
C VAL A 106 -15.46 -7.27 -8.96
N ASP A 107 -16.00 -8.47 -8.82
CA ASP A 107 -15.48 -9.51 -7.93
C ASP A 107 -14.03 -9.85 -8.30
N ARG A 108 -13.77 -10.08 -9.59
CA ARG A 108 -12.45 -10.45 -10.08
C ARG A 108 -11.44 -9.31 -9.98
N THR A 109 -11.85 -8.07 -10.22
CA THR A 109 -11.00 -6.90 -10.01
C THR A 109 -10.63 -6.76 -8.54
N CYS A 110 -11.60 -6.92 -7.63
CA CYS A 110 -11.36 -6.87 -6.19
C CYS A 110 -10.45 -8.01 -5.72
N GLU A 111 -10.58 -9.21 -6.28
CA GLU A 111 -9.71 -10.34 -5.97
C GLU A 111 -8.26 -10.06 -6.36
N ILE A 112 -8.02 -9.60 -7.59
CA ILE A 112 -6.66 -9.26 -8.06
C ILE A 112 -6.05 -8.14 -7.23
N LEU A 113 -6.80 -7.06 -6.97
CA LEU A 113 -6.32 -5.95 -6.14
C LEU A 113 -6.00 -6.41 -4.72
N SER A 114 -6.83 -7.29 -4.13
CA SER A 114 -6.58 -7.87 -2.82
C SER A 114 -5.32 -8.74 -2.80
N LYS A 115 -5.10 -9.56 -3.85
CA LYS A 115 -3.89 -10.37 -4.03
C LYS A 115 -2.64 -9.50 -4.10
N VAL A 116 -2.67 -8.45 -4.93
CA VAL A 116 -1.58 -7.47 -5.05
C VAL A 116 -1.25 -6.84 -3.71
N LYS A 117 -2.26 -6.42 -2.95
CA LYS A 117 -2.05 -5.80 -1.64
C LYS A 117 -1.48 -6.76 -0.61
N ARG A 118 -1.92 -8.01 -0.63
CA ARG A 118 -1.35 -9.05 0.23
C ARG A 118 0.14 -9.28 -0.07
N MET A 119 0.50 -9.41 -1.33
CA MET A 119 1.92 -9.56 -1.73
C MET A 119 2.76 -8.34 -1.32
N GLY A 120 2.21 -7.12 -1.49
CA GLY A 120 2.87 -5.89 -1.04
C GLY A 120 3.09 -5.86 0.47
N PHE A 121 2.09 -6.28 1.24
CA PHE A 121 2.19 -6.38 2.70
C PHE A 121 3.24 -7.40 3.15
N GLU A 122 3.26 -8.58 2.52
CA GLU A 122 4.28 -9.61 2.80
C GLU A 122 5.70 -9.09 2.55
N ALA A 123 5.92 -8.33 1.48
CA ALA A 123 7.20 -7.70 1.20
C ALA A 123 7.61 -6.66 2.26
N VAL A 124 6.64 -5.87 2.78
CA VAL A 124 6.89 -4.93 3.89
C VAL A 124 7.29 -5.68 5.16
N LEU A 125 6.58 -6.76 5.51
CA LEU A 125 6.91 -7.59 6.67
C LEU A 125 8.34 -8.14 6.56
N GLN A 126 8.71 -8.70 5.41
CA GLN A 126 10.07 -9.20 5.18
C GLN A 126 11.12 -8.10 5.34
N GLY A 127 10.86 -6.88 4.85
CA GLY A 127 11.76 -5.75 5.03
C GLY A 127 11.94 -5.35 6.50
N VAL A 128 10.87 -5.40 7.30
CA VAL A 128 10.93 -5.16 8.74
C VAL A 128 11.71 -6.27 9.45
N GLU A 129 11.44 -7.54 9.13
CA GLU A 129 12.19 -8.68 9.68
C GLU A 129 13.69 -8.55 9.42
N GLN A 130 14.09 -8.23 8.18
CA GLN A 130 15.49 -8.00 7.83
C GLN A 130 16.11 -6.85 8.62
N SER A 131 15.40 -5.72 8.76
CA SER A 131 15.90 -4.60 9.57
C SER A 131 16.11 -4.97 11.04
N LEU A 132 15.25 -5.83 11.59
CA LEU A 132 15.38 -6.30 12.99
C LEU A 132 16.53 -7.29 13.16
N LEU A 133 16.80 -8.13 12.15
CA LEU A 133 17.91 -9.08 12.18
C LEU A 133 19.27 -8.39 12.05
N VAL A 134 19.38 -7.35 11.21
CA VAL A 134 20.63 -6.60 10.99
C VAL A 134 20.98 -5.71 12.19
N ASN A 135 19.99 -5.22 12.94
CA ASN A 135 20.21 -4.42 14.16
C ASN A 135 20.64 -5.25 15.40
N ARG A 136 20.94 -6.54 15.25
CA ARG A 136 21.42 -7.42 16.36
C ARG A 136 22.94 -7.53 16.48
N GLU A 137 23.73 -6.85 15.66
CA GLU A 137 25.20 -6.78 15.81
C GLU A 137 25.62 -5.49 16.53
N LEU A 138 25.32 -5.37 17.83
CA LEU A 138 25.98 -4.44 18.78
C LEU A 138 26.07 -5.08 20.17
#